data_AF-A0A0C3MBH7-F1
#
_entry.id   AF-A0A0C3MBH7-F1
#
_cell.length_a   1.000
_cell.length_b   1.000
_cell.length_c   1.000
_cell.angle_alpha   90.00
_cell.angle_beta   90.00
_cell.angle_gamma   90.00
#
_symmetry.space_group_name_H-M   'P 1'
#
loop_
_entity.id
_entity.type
_entity.pdbx_description
1 polymer ?
#
loop_
_entity_poly.entity_id
_entity_poly.type
_entity_poly.pdbx_seq_one_letter_code
_entity_poly.pdbx_strand_id
1 'polypeptide(L)'
;MSADASVESLLSTLRQLAIDPNSAQAQQHQPGALIAKLRAVNRNSNTAANSKREVTAQVRTAINATNLQLQNLMYEKRHLEREIEKCRQFAFIYQDIPIHDVEEFQASAPEELQTPDIMADEHQLMLSRLQFELSERQRLQAKKETLDSERNSIVAETEAFQKDTDGLAKPLEDLGNLMLDVQQRIQKLLPAVTASPSPAPEGSTPQPLTEEPKDETMQDASTPAS
;
A
#
# COMPACT_ATOMS: atom_id res chain seq x y z
N MET A 1 62.12 6.48 -41.50
CA MET A 1 62.76 7.61 -42.22
C MET A 1 63.29 7.25 -43.62
N SER A 2 62.87 6.15 -44.25
CA SER A 2 63.58 5.62 -45.45
C SER A 2 62.81 5.67 -46.78
N ALA A 3 61.48 5.83 -46.79
CA ALA A 3 60.68 5.81 -48.03
C ALA A 3 60.45 7.22 -48.60
N ASP A 4 60.08 8.19 -47.76
CA ASP A 4 59.86 9.58 -48.19
C ASP A 4 61.13 10.25 -48.71
N ALA A 5 62.28 10.00 -48.06
CA ALA A 5 63.57 10.48 -48.55
C ALA A 5 63.93 9.90 -49.94
N SER A 6 63.47 8.67 -50.24
CA SER A 6 63.65 8.04 -51.55
C SER A 6 62.70 8.60 -52.61
N VAL A 7 61.46 8.96 -52.24
CA VAL A 7 60.50 9.57 -53.17
C VAL A 7 60.90 11.01 -53.49
N GLU A 8 61.30 11.77 -52.46
CA GLU A 8 61.79 13.15 -52.62
C GLU A 8 63.06 13.18 -53.48
N SER A 9 63.95 12.20 -53.29
CA SER A 9 65.10 11.99 -54.18
C SER A 9 64.67 11.73 -55.62
N LEU A 10 63.72 10.82 -55.88
CA LEU A 10 63.21 10.54 -57.23
C LEU A 10 62.55 11.76 -57.88
N LEU A 11 61.79 12.54 -57.11
CA LEU A 11 61.14 13.77 -57.58
C LEU A 11 62.15 14.88 -57.87
N SER A 12 63.18 15.03 -57.03
CA SER A 12 64.27 15.97 -57.26
C SER A 12 65.06 15.65 -58.52
N THR A 13 65.36 14.37 -58.78
CA THR A 13 66.03 13.92 -60.01
C THR A 13 65.17 14.13 -61.25
N LEU A 14 63.87 13.83 -61.17
CA LEU A 14 62.92 14.10 -62.26
C LEU A 14 62.79 15.60 -62.55
N ARG A 15 62.79 16.44 -61.51
CA ARG A 15 62.75 17.91 -61.64
C ARG A 15 64.02 18.46 -62.28
N GLN A 16 65.19 17.94 -61.90
CA GLN A 16 66.47 18.34 -62.50
C GLN A 16 66.54 17.95 -63.99
N LEU A 17 66.06 16.76 -64.36
CA LEU A 17 65.95 16.32 -65.75
C LEU A 17 65.00 17.19 -66.59
N ALA A 18 63.99 17.81 -65.96
CA ALA A 18 63.03 18.68 -66.63
C ALA A 18 63.60 20.09 -66.91
N ILE A 19 64.61 20.53 -66.16
CA ILE A 19 65.26 21.85 -66.30
C ILE A 19 66.41 21.76 -67.32
N ASP A 20 67.23 20.69 -67.27
CA ASP A 20 68.39 20.50 -68.15
C ASP A 20 68.31 19.16 -68.93
N PRO A 21 67.55 19.09 -70.03
CA PRO A 21 67.26 17.84 -70.75
C PRO A 21 68.48 17.21 -71.45
N ASN A 22 69.58 17.95 -71.63
CA ASN A 22 70.79 17.52 -72.35
C ASN A 22 72.01 17.30 -71.44
N SER A 23 71.83 17.32 -70.11
CA SER A 23 72.93 17.06 -69.17
C SER A 23 73.42 15.59 -69.27
N ALA A 24 74.70 15.33 -69.02
CA ALA A 24 75.26 13.96 -69.05
C ALA A 24 74.53 13.00 -68.07
N GLN A 25 73.92 13.53 -67.01
CA GLN A 25 73.09 12.77 -66.07
C GLN A 25 71.69 12.44 -66.63
N ALA A 26 71.13 13.27 -67.52
CA ALA A 26 69.88 13.00 -68.23
C ALA A 26 70.01 11.83 -69.22
N GLN A 27 71.20 11.62 -69.79
CA GLN A 27 71.50 10.46 -70.64
C GLN A 27 71.75 9.18 -69.84
N GLN A 28 72.24 9.27 -68.59
CA GLN A 28 72.45 8.12 -67.70
C GLN A 28 71.16 7.61 -67.05
N HIS A 29 70.21 8.50 -66.75
CA HIS A 29 68.93 8.12 -66.16
C HIS A 29 67.83 8.07 -67.22
N GLN A 30 67.36 6.87 -67.59
CA GLN A 30 66.21 6.75 -68.47
C GLN A 30 64.94 7.32 -67.79
N PRO A 31 64.33 8.40 -68.28
CA PRO A 31 63.20 9.06 -67.63
C PRO A 31 61.98 8.14 -67.48
N GLY A 32 61.78 7.22 -68.43
CA GLY A 32 60.76 6.18 -68.35
C GLY A 32 60.91 5.27 -67.12
N ALA A 33 62.16 4.95 -66.72
CA ALA A 33 62.42 4.12 -65.54
C ALA A 33 62.11 4.85 -64.23
N LEU A 34 62.40 6.15 -64.15
CA LEU A 34 62.06 6.99 -62.98
C LEU A 34 60.55 7.14 -62.82
N ILE A 35 59.81 7.37 -63.92
CA ILE A 35 58.35 7.44 -63.91
C ILE A 35 57.74 6.08 -63.53
N ALA A 36 58.30 4.97 -64.02
CA ALA A 36 57.86 3.63 -63.65
C ALA A 36 58.04 3.37 -62.14
N LYS A 37 59.18 3.77 -61.56
CA LYS A 37 59.42 3.71 -60.11
C LYS A 37 58.41 4.54 -59.33
N LEU A 38 58.12 5.77 -59.76
CA LEU A 38 57.12 6.63 -59.10
C LEU A 38 55.72 6.02 -59.15
N ARG A 39 55.31 5.46 -60.30
CA ARG A 39 54.03 4.74 -60.44
C ARG A 39 53.96 3.51 -59.52
N ALA A 40 55.07 2.76 -59.39
CA ALA A 40 55.14 1.62 -58.49
C ALA A 40 54.98 2.05 -57.02
N VAL A 41 55.67 3.11 -56.59
CA VAL A 41 55.51 3.65 -55.23
C VAL A 41 54.08 4.15 -54.99
N ASN A 42 53.48 4.86 -55.94
CA ASN A 42 52.10 5.33 -55.81
C ASN A 42 51.10 4.16 -55.67
N ARG A 43 51.25 3.10 -56.47
CA ARG A 43 50.44 1.87 -56.36
C ARG A 43 50.65 1.20 -55.00
N ASN A 44 51.88 1.11 -54.52
CA ASN A 44 52.20 0.54 -53.20
C ASN A 44 51.59 1.37 -52.06
N SER A 45 51.64 2.70 -52.14
CA SER A 45 51.00 3.58 -51.15
C SER A 45 49.48 3.46 -51.18
N ASN A 46 48.87 3.37 -52.36
CA ASN A 46 47.41 3.23 -52.48
C ASN A 46 46.94 1.85 -51.99
N THR A 47 47.66 0.77 -52.32
CA THR A 47 47.36 -0.57 -51.80
C THR A 47 47.53 -0.65 -50.28
N ALA A 48 48.59 -0.06 -49.73
CA ALA A 48 48.76 0.04 -48.28
C ALA A 48 47.65 0.86 -47.60
N ALA A 49 47.21 1.97 -48.21
CA ALA A 49 46.11 2.78 -47.70
C ALA A 49 44.78 2.01 -47.73
N ASN A 50 44.49 1.28 -48.82
CA ASN A 50 43.29 0.48 -48.95
C ASN A 50 43.28 -0.70 -47.98
N SER A 51 44.41 -1.37 -47.78
CA SER A 51 44.54 -2.43 -46.76
C SER A 51 44.25 -1.90 -45.36
N LYS A 52 44.79 -0.74 -44.98
CA LYS A 52 44.49 -0.11 -43.69
C LYS A 52 43.03 0.28 -43.54
N ARG A 53 42.40 0.80 -44.61
CA ARG A 53 40.96 1.12 -44.62
C ARG A 53 40.12 -0.13 -44.40
N GLU A 54 40.47 -1.23 -45.06
CA GLU A 54 39.77 -2.51 -44.92
C GLU A 54 39.88 -3.06 -43.50
N VAL A 55 41.09 -3.10 -42.94
CA VAL A 55 41.31 -3.55 -41.54
C VAL A 55 40.50 -2.68 -40.56
N THR A 56 40.52 -1.35 -40.75
CA THR A 56 39.76 -0.44 -39.89
C THR A 56 38.25 -0.68 -40.03
N ALA A 57 37.77 -0.94 -41.26
CA ALA A 57 36.36 -1.25 -41.50
C ALA A 57 35.95 -2.56 -40.82
N GLN A 58 36.77 -3.61 -40.90
CA GLN A 58 36.52 -4.90 -40.23
C GLN A 58 36.49 -4.76 -38.70
N VAL A 59 37.41 -4.00 -38.12
CA VAL A 59 37.40 -3.75 -36.67
C VAL A 59 36.16 -2.93 -36.27
N ARG A 60 35.78 -1.93 -37.08
CA ARG A 60 34.59 -1.13 -36.83
C ARG A 60 33.30 -1.96 -36.87
N THR A 61 33.17 -2.88 -37.82
CA THR A 61 32.00 -3.77 -37.88
C THR A 61 31.94 -4.71 -36.68
N ALA A 62 33.09 -5.25 -36.25
CA ALA A 62 33.17 -6.06 -35.03
C ALA A 62 32.74 -5.26 -33.78
N ILE A 63 33.23 -4.04 -33.61
CA ILE A 63 32.84 -3.15 -32.50
C ILE A 63 31.34 -2.85 -32.53
N ASN A 64 30.76 -2.59 -33.71
CA ASN A 64 29.33 -2.34 -33.83
C ASN A 64 28.50 -3.57 -33.43
N ALA A 65 28.94 -4.77 -33.82
CA ALA A 65 28.29 -6.02 -33.44
C ALA A 65 28.31 -6.24 -31.91
N THR A 66 29.46 -6.01 -31.26
CA THR A 66 29.57 -6.12 -29.80
C THR A 66 28.76 -5.05 -29.08
N ASN A 67 28.69 -3.82 -29.61
CA ASN A 67 27.85 -2.77 -29.05
C ASN A 67 26.37 -3.11 -29.14
N LEU A 68 25.93 -3.71 -30.25
CA LEU A 68 24.54 -4.18 -30.37
C LEU A 68 24.23 -5.26 -29.33
N GLN A 69 25.12 -6.22 -29.12
CA GLN A 69 24.97 -7.25 -28.09
C GLN A 69 24.89 -6.62 -26.69
N LEU A 70 25.74 -5.65 -26.39
CA LEU A 70 25.69 -4.91 -25.11
C LEU A 70 24.36 -4.20 -24.92
N GLN A 71 23.82 -3.55 -25.96
CA GLN A 71 22.51 -2.89 -25.88
C GLN A 71 21.37 -3.89 -25.65
N ASN A 72 21.42 -5.06 -26.29
CA ASN A 72 20.44 -6.13 -26.06
C ASN A 72 20.46 -6.59 -24.59
N LEU A 73 21.66 -6.84 -24.03
CA LEU A 73 21.80 -7.24 -22.63
C LEU A 73 21.36 -6.13 -21.66
N MET A 74 21.66 -4.87 -21.97
CA MET A 74 21.19 -3.72 -21.18
C MET A 74 19.67 -3.60 -21.20
N TYR A 75 19.03 -3.89 -22.33
CA TYR A 75 17.58 -3.92 -22.43
C TYR A 75 17.00 -5.06 -21.59
N GLU A 76 17.55 -6.27 -21.70
CA GLU A 76 17.13 -7.44 -20.91
C GLU A 76 17.27 -7.18 -19.41
N LYS A 77 18.42 -6.66 -18.97
CA LYS A 77 18.64 -6.25 -17.57
C LYS A 77 17.56 -5.28 -17.08
N ARG A 78 17.30 -4.20 -17.83
CA ARG A 78 16.26 -3.21 -17.45
C ARG A 78 14.87 -3.80 -17.47
N HIS A 79 14.58 -4.76 -18.36
CA HIS A 79 13.29 -5.44 -18.37
C HIS A 79 13.13 -6.29 -17.12
N LEU A 80 14.11 -7.13 -16.80
CA LEU A 80 14.11 -7.97 -15.60
C LEU A 80 14.04 -7.13 -14.32
N GLU A 81 14.79 -6.02 -14.23
CA GLU A 81 14.71 -5.10 -13.09
C GLU A 81 13.30 -4.54 -12.90
N ARG A 82 12.61 -4.17 -13.99
CA ARG A 82 11.22 -3.70 -13.93
C ARG A 82 10.26 -4.82 -13.51
N GLU A 83 10.44 -6.04 -14.00
CA GLU A 83 9.61 -7.17 -13.60
C GLU A 83 9.83 -7.54 -12.13
N ILE A 84 11.09 -7.55 -11.66
CA ILE A 84 11.42 -7.76 -10.24
C ILE A 84 10.74 -6.70 -9.37
N GLU A 85 10.82 -5.44 -9.78
CA GLU A 85 10.20 -4.34 -9.04
C GLU A 85 8.67 -4.48 -8.99
N LYS A 86 8.03 -4.86 -10.11
CA LYS A 86 6.59 -5.18 -10.12
C LYS A 86 6.24 -6.33 -9.17
N CYS A 87 7.04 -7.40 -9.15
CA CYS A 87 6.83 -8.52 -8.24
C CYS A 87 7.02 -8.11 -6.76
N ARG A 88 7.95 -7.20 -6.48
CA ARG A 88 8.19 -6.67 -5.11
C ARG A 88 7.09 -5.72 -4.65
N GLN A 89 6.51 -4.94 -5.57
CA GLN A 89 5.38 -4.05 -5.29
C GLN A 89 4.06 -4.79 -5.08
N PHE A 90 4.06 -6.12 -5.20
CA PHE A 90 2.89 -6.92 -4.85
C PHE A 90 2.65 -6.81 -3.34
N ALA A 91 1.74 -5.92 -2.95
CA ALA A 91 1.29 -5.77 -1.59
C ALA A 91 0.38 -6.97 -1.25
N PHE A 92 0.73 -7.69 -0.19
CA PHE A 92 -0.10 -8.77 0.30
C PHE A 92 -1.13 -8.22 1.28
N ILE A 93 -2.40 -8.59 1.07
CA ILE A 93 -3.53 -8.14 1.91
C ILE A 93 -3.28 -8.43 3.40
N TYR A 94 -2.60 -9.52 3.74
CA TYR A 94 -2.35 -9.90 5.14
C TYR A 94 -1.43 -8.91 5.90
N GLN A 95 -0.64 -8.10 5.21
CA GLN A 95 0.24 -7.12 5.85
C GLN A 95 -0.54 -5.93 6.43
N ASP A 96 -1.73 -5.64 5.88
CA ASP A 96 -2.57 -4.53 6.32
C ASP A 96 -3.63 -4.94 7.35
N ILE A 97 -3.73 -6.24 7.67
CA ILE A 97 -4.74 -6.75 8.61
C ILE A 97 -4.18 -6.60 10.04
N PRO A 98 -4.94 -6.00 10.98
CA PRO A 98 -4.58 -6.03 12.39
C PRO A 98 -4.67 -7.48 12.89
N ILE A 99 -3.52 -8.04 13.26
CA ILE A 99 -3.34 -9.37 13.82
C ILE A 99 -2.62 -9.24 15.17
N HIS A 100 -2.88 -10.16 16.10
CA HIS A 100 -2.21 -10.23 17.39
C HIS A 100 -0.69 -10.36 17.20
N ASP A 101 0.06 -9.67 18.04
CA ASP A 101 1.53 -9.73 18.03
C ASP A 101 2.02 -11.13 18.40
N VAL A 102 3.31 -11.40 18.16
CA VAL A 102 3.89 -12.74 18.39
C VAL A 102 3.78 -13.14 19.87
N GLU A 103 3.93 -12.18 20.79
CA GLU A 103 3.82 -12.42 22.23
C GLU A 103 2.38 -12.79 22.64
N GLU A 104 1.38 -12.06 22.13
CA GLU A 104 -0.03 -12.33 22.39
C GLU A 104 -0.48 -13.66 21.76
N PHE A 105 0.01 -13.96 20.56
CA PHE A 105 -0.21 -15.24 19.90
C PHE A 105 0.35 -16.40 20.73
N GLN A 106 1.60 -16.30 21.21
CA GLN A 106 2.19 -17.35 22.04
C GLN A 106 1.44 -17.55 23.37
N ALA A 107 0.89 -16.48 23.94
CA ALA A 107 0.13 -16.57 25.20
C ALA A 107 -1.27 -17.18 25.04
N SER A 108 -1.92 -16.96 23.89
CA SER A 108 -3.35 -17.27 23.70
C SER A 108 -3.64 -18.40 22.72
N ALA A 109 -2.71 -18.70 21.80
CA ALA A 109 -2.92 -19.72 20.79
C ALA A 109 -2.80 -21.15 21.37
N PRO A 110 -3.58 -22.11 20.87
CA PRO A 110 -3.42 -23.52 21.22
C PRO A 110 -2.01 -24.07 20.90
N GLU A 111 -1.51 -25.01 21.72
CA GLU A 111 -0.19 -25.63 21.53
C GLU A 111 -0.03 -26.32 20.16
N GLU A 112 -1.13 -26.78 19.55
CA GLU A 112 -1.15 -27.37 18.21
C GLU A 112 -0.63 -26.41 17.12
N LEU A 113 -0.86 -25.10 17.30
CA LEU A 113 -0.39 -24.04 16.40
C LEU A 113 0.99 -23.49 16.79
N GLN A 114 1.59 -23.97 17.89
CA GLN A 114 2.86 -23.51 18.43
C GLN A 114 3.95 -24.60 18.43
N THR A 115 3.83 -25.58 17.54
CA THR A 115 4.86 -26.62 17.43
C THR A 115 6.23 -26.00 17.11
N PRO A 116 7.34 -26.59 17.61
CA PRO A 116 8.68 -26.01 17.45
C PRO A 116 9.09 -25.83 15.98
N ASP A 117 8.60 -26.71 15.10
CA ASP A 117 8.84 -26.61 13.66
C ASP A 117 8.15 -25.38 13.04
N ILE A 118 6.95 -25.02 13.52
CA ILE A 118 6.21 -23.82 13.10
C ILE A 118 6.89 -22.56 13.64
N MET A 119 7.38 -22.59 14.89
CA MET A 119 8.06 -21.45 15.50
C MET A 119 9.42 -21.15 14.86
N ALA A 120 10.07 -22.14 14.24
CA ALA A 120 11.37 -21.99 13.60
C ALA A 120 11.30 -21.36 12.19
N ASP A 121 10.18 -21.53 11.46
CA ASP A 121 9.98 -20.97 10.13
C ASP A 121 9.02 -19.77 10.17
N GLU A 122 9.53 -18.58 9.80
CA GLU A 122 8.77 -17.33 9.78
C GLU A 122 7.49 -17.43 8.94
N HIS A 123 7.53 -18.13 7.81
CA HIS A 123 6.37 -18.28 6.95
C HIS A 123 5.29 -19.15 7.59
N GLN A 124 5.70 -20.28 8.21
CA GLN A 124 4.77 -21.14 8.93
C GLN A 124 4.17 -20.43 10.13
N LEU A 125 4.99 -19.68 10.89
CA LEU A 125 4.52 -18.85 11.97
C LEU A 125 3.45 -17.86 11.52
N MET A 126 3.66 -17.15 10.40
CA MET A 126 2.66 -16.23 9.85
C MET A 126 1.36 -16.96 9.47
N LEU A 127 1.44 -18.13 8.85
CA LEU A 127 0.25 -18.92 8.52
C LEU A 127 -0.53 -19.36 9.77
N SER A 128 0.16 -19.84 10.80
CA SER A 128 -0.47 -20.26 12.06
C SER A 128 -1.11 -19.08 12.79
N ARG A 129 -0.47 -17.89 12.77
CA ARG A 129 -1.06 -16.65 13.28
C ARG A 129 -2.35 -16.31 12.54
N LEU A 130 -2.35 -16.32 11.22
CA LEU A 130 -3.54 -16.03 10.41
C LEU A 130 -4.68 -17.04 10.63
N GLN A 131 -4.34 -18.32 10.82
CA GLN A 131 -5.32 -19.36 11.14
C GLN A 131 -5.96 -19.11 12.51
N PHE A 132 -5.16 -18.77 13.51
CA PHE A 132 -5.65 -18.41 14.84
C PHE A 132 -6.59 -17.21 14.78
N GLU A 133 -6.20 -16.13 14.10
CA GLU A 133 -7.06 -14.94 13.89
C GLU A 133 -8.40 -15.28 13.27
N LEU A 134 -8.38 -16.12 12.23
CA LEU A 134 -9.58 -16.54 11.53
C LEU A 134 -10.51 -17.31 12.47
N SER A 135 -9.95 -18.23 13.27
CA SER A 135 -10.72 -18.99 14.27
C SER A 135 -11.33 -18.09 15.35
N GLU A 136 -10.58 -17.10 15.84
CA GLU A 136 -11.05 -16.15 16.84
C GLU A 136 -12.14 -15.23 16.28
N ARG A 137 -11.98 -14.73 15.05
CA ARG A 137 -13.01 -13.93 14.38
C ARG A 137 -14.29 -14.72 14.16
N GLN A 138 -14.20 -15.98 13.77
CA GLN A 138 -15.36 -16.86 13.64
C GLN A 138 -16.06 -17.08 14.98
N ARG A 139 -15.30 -17.33 16.05
CA ARG A 139 -15.82 -17.50 17.41
C ARG A 139 -16.54 -16.24 17.90
N LEU A 140 -15.93 -15.07 17.70
CA LEU A 140 -16.50 -13.77 18.08
C LEU A 140 -17.75 -13.45 17.24
N GLN A 141 -17.75 -13.76 15.96
CA GLN A 141 -18.90 -13.58 15.09
C GLN A 141 -20.08 -14.46 15.56
N ALA A 142 -19.86 -15.75 15.84
CA ALA A 142 -20.90 -16.63 16.35
C ALA A 142 -21.47 -16.16 17.70
N LYS A 143 -20.59 -15.68 18.60
CA LYS A 143 -21.02 -15.09 19.87
C LYS A 143 -21.85 -13.82 19.65
N LYS A 144 -21.45 -12.96 18.72
CA LYS A 144 -22.21 -11.76 18.36
C LYS A 144 -23.60 -12.12 17.83
N GLU A 145 -23.69 -13.09 16.92
CA GLU A 145 -24.97 -13.55 16.36
C GLU A 145 -25.90 -14.09 17.45
N THR A 146 -25.34 -14.83 18.41
CA THR A 146 -26.09 -15.34 19.58
C THR A 146 -26.63 -14.18 20.43
N LEU A 147 -25.77 -13.23 20.79
CA LEU A 147 -26.16 -12.06 21.59
C LEU A 147 -27.15 -11.14 20.87
N ASP A 148 -27.00 -10.98 19.54
CA ASP A 148 -27.96 -10.22 18.73
C ASP A 148 -29.33 -10.91 18.72
N SER A 149 -29.37 -12.24 18.68
CA SER A 149 -30.63 -13.00 18.77
C SER A 149 -31.30 -12.85 20.14
N GLU A 150 -30.54 -12.93 21.23
CA GLU A 150 -31.04 -12.71 22.59
C GLU A 150 -31.53 -11.28 22.78
N ARG A 151 -30.75 -10.29 22.32
CA ARG A 151 -31.14 -8.88 22.37
C ARG A 151 -32.44 -8.65 21.59
N ASN A 152 -32.57 -9.21 20.39
CA ASN A 152 -33.79 -9.08 19.60
C ASN A 152 -35.00 -9.73 20.29
N SER A 153 -34.82 -10.86 20.98
CA SER A 153 -35.88 -11.49 21.78
C SER A 153 -36.33 -10.59 22.93
N ILE A 154 -35.38 -10.06 23.71
CA ILE A 154 -35.68 -9.17 24.84
C ILE A 154 -36.35 -7.87 24.37
N VAL A 155 -35.90 -7.31 23.25
CA VAL A 155 -36.52 -6.11 22.65
C VAL A 155 -37.96 -6.42 22.24
N ALA A 156 -38.21 -7.57 21.60
CA ALA A 156 -39.57 -7.98 21.23
C ALA A 156 -40.48 -8.19 22.45
N GLU A 157 -39.95 -8.79 23.53
CA GLU A 157 -40.67 -8.94 24.80
C GLU A 157 -40.98 -7.58 25.43
N THR A 158 -40.00 -6.67 25.48
CA THR A 158 -40.17 -5.32 26.04
C THR A 158 -41.18 -4.51 25.24
N GLU A 159 -41.14 -4.58 23.90
CA GLU A 159 -42.14 -3.94 23.04
C GLU A 159 -43.54 -4.53 23.24
N ALA A 160 -43.66 -5.83 23.49
CA ALA A 160 -44.94 -6.46 23.83
C ALA A 160 -45.47 -5.98 25.20
N PHE A 161 -44.63 -6.00 26.23
CA PHE A 161 -44.97 -5.46 27.55
C PHE A 161 -45.36 -3.98 27.47
N GLN A 162 -44.66 -3.18 26.67
CA GLN A 162 -44.98 -1.77 26.48
C GLN A 162 -46.36 -1.59 25.82
N LYS A 163 -46.68 -2.37 24.79
CA LYS A 163 -48.01 -2.37 24.16
C LYS A 163 -49.11 -2.77 25.14
N ASP A 164 -48.85 -3.75 25.99
CA ASP A 164 -49.80 -4.17 27.03
C ASP A 164 -50.02 -3.05 28.07
N THR A 165 -48.95 -2.41 28.56
CA THR A 165 -49.04 -1.28 29.49
C THR A 165 -49.72 -0.06 28.89
N ASP A 166 -49.44 0.26 27.62
CA ASP A 166 -50.11 1.34 26.91
C ASP A 166 -51.60 1.01 26.68
N GLY A 167 -51.92 -0.26 26.46
CA GLY A 167 -53.28 -0.78 26.37
C GLY A 167 -54.08 -0.64 27.68
N LEU A 168 -53.42 -0.73 28.84
CA LEU A 168 -54.02 -0.56 30.18
C LEU A 168 -54.37 0.90 30.51
N ALA A 169 -53.78 1.88 29.81
CA ALA A 169 -54.02 3.30 30.08
C ALA A 169 -55.50 3.70 29.92
N LYS A 170 -56.16 3.25 28.84
CA LYS A 170 -57.57 3.56 28.57
C LYS A 170 -58.54 2.94 29.60
N PRO A 171 -58.47 1.63 29.91
CA PRO A 171 -59.29 1.05 30.97
C PRO A 171 -59.13 1.72 32.33
N LEU A 172 -57.92 2.18 32.68
CA LEU A 172 -57.69 2.90 33.93
C LEU A 172 -58.36 4.28 33.92
N GLU A 173 -58.28 5.00 32.79
CA GLU A 173 -58.97 6.28 32.61
C GLU A 173 -60.50 6.10 32.66
N ASP A 174 -61.02 5.07 32.00
CA ASP A 174 -62.45 4.70 32.04
C ASP A 174 -62.90 4.35 33.46
N LEU A 175 -62.10 3.58 34.21
CA LEU A 175 -62.38 3.25 35.61
C LEU A 175 -62.34 4.51 36.49
N GLY A 176 -61.37 5.41 36.27
CA GLY A 176 -61.28 6.68 36.98
C GLY A 176 -62.52 7.55 36.76
N ASN A 177 -62.98 7.66 35.50
CA ASN A 177 -64.20 8.36 35.14
C ASN A 177 -65.44 7.72 35.79
N LEU A 178 -65.56 6.40 35.75
CA LEU A 178 -66.65 5.66 36.42
C LEU A 178 -66.65 5.89 37.93
N MET A 179 -65.48 5.89 38.56
CA MET A 179 -65.33 6.12 39.99
C MET A 179 -65.72 7.57 40.35
N LEU A 180 -65.38 8.53 39.50
CA LEU A 180 -65.80 9.93 39.62
C LEU A 180 -67.33 10.07 39.53
N ASP A 181 -67.96 9.38 38.58
CA ASP A 181 -69.41 9.35 38.41
C ASP A 181 -70.11 8.74 39.62
N VAL A 182 -69.57 7.63 40.14
CA VAL A 182 -70.07 6.99 41.37
C VAL A 182 -69.90 7.93 42.56
N GLN A 183 -68.76 8.62 42.71
CA GLN A 183 -68.54 9.60 43.77
C GLN A 183 -69.55 10.74 43.69
N GLN A 184 -69.78 11.32 42.49
CA GLN A 184 -70.78 12.36 42.29
C GLN A 184 -72.19 11.86 42.65
N ARG A 185 -72.51 10.60 42.31
CA ARG A 185 -73.80 10.00 42.62
C ARG A 185 -73.97 9.72 44.11
N ILE A 186 -72.94 9.22 44.79
CA ILE A 186 -72.92 9.05 46.26
C ILE A 186 -73.06 10.41 46.93
N GLN A 187 -72.34 11.43 46.49
CA GLN A 187 -72.43 12.79 47.04
C GLN A 187 -73.81 13.42 46.82
N LYS A 188 -74.51 13.03 45.75
CA LYS A 188 -75.90 13.43 45.47
C LYS A 188 -76.93 12.62 46.27
N LEU A 189 -76.61 11.37 46.62
CA LEU A 189 -77.48 10.45 47.38
C LEU A 189 -77.24 10.51 48.90
N LEU A 190 -76.14 11.10 49.37
CA LEU A 190 -76.01 11.60 50.73
C LEU A 190 -76.74 12.96 50.79
N PRO A 191 -77.96 13.05 51.36
CA PRO A 191 -78.41 14.35 51.84
C PRO A 191 -77.40 14.82 52.89
N ALA A 192 -77.10 16.11 52.91
CA ALA A 192 -76.20 16.72 53.88
C ALA A 192 -76.60 16.31 55.31
N VAL A 193 -75.96 15.27 55.86
CA VAL A 193 -75.95 15.01 57.29
C VAL A 193 -75.01 16.06 57.87
N THR A 194 -75.65 17.13 58.34
CA THR A 194 -75.19 18.05 59.37
C THR A 194 -73.83 18.68 59.13
N ALA A 195 -73.83 19.80 58.41
CA ALA A 195 -73.01 20.92 58.85
C ALA A 195 -73.60 21.43 60.18
N SER A 196 -72.90 21.15 61.29
CA SER A 196 -72.98 21.94 62.52
C SER A 196 -71.54 22.27 62.96
N PRO A 197 -71.27 23.50 63.41
CA PRO A 197 -69.91 24.03 63.52
C PRO A 197 -69.24 23.76 64.88
N SER A 198 -67.90 23.89 64.87
CA SER A 198 -67.00 24.24 65.99
C SER A 198 -66.51 23.08 66.89
N PRO A 199 -65.34 23.17 67.57
CA PRO A 199 -64.19 24.08 67.44
C PRO A 199 -62.87 23.34 67.11
N ALA A 200 -61.81 24.10 66.82
CA ALA A 200 -60.43 23.61 66.85
C ALA A 200 -60.08 22.98 68.21
N PRO A 201 -59.16 22.00 68.23
CA PRO A 201 -57.96 22.24 69.01
C PRO A 201 -56.66 21.85 68.30
N GLU A 202 -55.68 22.68 68.62
CA GLU A 202 -54.24 22.57 68.54
C GLU A 202 -53.60 21.17 68.41
N GLY A 203 -52.52 21.13 67.61
CA GLY A 203 -51.27 20.50 68.02
C GLY A 203 -51.10 19.01 67.75
N SER A 204 -50.43 18.66 66.65
CA SER A 204 -49.22 17.82 66.70
C SER A 204 -48.61 17.61 65.32
N THR A 205 -47.36 18.05 65.21
CA THR A 205 -46.36 17.60 64.24
C THR A 205 -46.25 16.07 64.27
N PRO A 206 -46.01 15.42 63.12
CA PRO A 206 -44.71 14.77 62.97
C PRO A 206 -44.09 14.93 61.57
N GLN A 207 -42.81 15.34 61.61
CA GLN A 207 -41.67 15.04 60.74
C GLN A 207 -41.90 14.61 59.27
N PRO A 208 -41.27 15.28 58.29
CA PRO A 208 -41.14 14.76 56.93
C PRO A 208 -40.04 13.68 56.89
N LEU A 209 -40.38 12.52 56.32
CA LEU A 209 -39.43 11.53 55.84
C LEU A 209 -38.58 12.19 54.74
N THR A 210 -37.27 12.07 54.91
CA THR A 210 -36.22 12.45 53.96
C THR A 210 -36.44 11.81 52.59
N GLU A 211 -36.50 12.66 51.56
CA GLU A 211 -36.29 12.30 50.16
C GLU A 211 -34.84 11.83 49.96
N GLU A 212 -34.68 10.74 49.20
CA GLU A 212 -33.41 10.32 48.63
C GLU A 212 -32.95 11.30 47.55
N PRO A 213 -31.66 11.68 47.50
CA PRO A 213 -31.15 12.47 46.40
C PRO A 213 -30.85 11.57 45.20
N LYS A 214 -31.41 11.98 44.07
CA LYS A 214 -31.00 11.60 42.71
C LYS A 214 -29.51 11.91 42.52
N ASP A 215 -28.73 10.91 42.13
CA ASP A 215 -27.37 11.07 41.66
C ASP A 215 -27.41 11.17 40.12
N GLU A 216 -27.47 12.40 39.62
CA GLU A 216 -27.13 12.76 38.24
C GLU A 216 -26.23 13.99 38.30
N THR A 217 -24.92 13.78 38.14
CA THR A 217 -24.04 14.80 37.57
C THR A 217 -23.00 14.12 36.68
N MET A 218 -23.31 14.13 35.39
CA MET A 218 -22.33 14.18 34.30
C MET A 218 -21.29 15.26 34.59
N GLN A 219 -20.02 14.89 34.66
CA GLN A 219 -18.92 15.81 34.33
C GLN A 219 -17.99 15.09 33.35
N ASP A 220 -18.22 15.43 32.07
CA ASP A 220 -17.18 15.50 31.06
C ASP A 220 -16.00 16.35 31.58
N ALA A 221 -14.80 15.78 31.54
CA ALA A 221 -13.57 16.55 31.54
C ALA A 221 -12.73 16.08 30.35
N SER A 222 -12.74 16.92 29.32
CA SER A 222 -11.86 16.83 28.17
C SER A 222 -10.51 17.52 28.48
N THR A 223 -9.43 16.79 28.19
CA THR A 223 -8.16 17.26 27.57
C THR A 223 -7.09 17.95 28.47
N PRO A 224 -5.84 18.16 27.98
CA PRO A 224 -4.68 17.28 28.11
C PRO A 224 -3.46 17.96 28.78
N ALA A 225 -2.39 17.22 29.10
CA ALA A 225 -1.05 17.81 29.20
C ALA A 225 0.09 16.78 29.12
N SER A 226 1.04 17.09 28.21
CA SER A 226 2.42 16.60 28.02
C SER A 226 2.63 15.25 27.33
#